data_AF-L0F482-F1
#
_entry.id   AF-L0F482-F1
#
_cell.length_a   1.000
_cell.length_b   1.000
_cell.length_c   1.000
_cell.angle_alpha   90.00
_cell.angle_beta   90.00
_cell.angle_gamma   90.00
#
_symmetry.space_group_name_H-M   'P 1'
#
loop_
_entity.id
_entity.type
_entity.pdbx_description
1 polymer ?
#
loop_
_entity_poly.entity_id
_entity_poly.type
_entity_poly.pdbx_seq_one_letter_code
_entity_poly.pdbx_strand_id
1 'polypeptide(L)'
;MLLLILAVVLGSSTAVVANPNQANQVSVREINEYTPPDVGFHSPGHIQRWETSPLSEQNPHLWTAMLLTLLVSGGVFTSIHIRKKSREAKENPTDQLSQYLSELIRREERLTKKFQEVDIKHRSGEITEADYKRFLKSYEENLSKTQEKIREIEQISKQE
;
A
#
# COMPACT_ATOMS: atom_id res chain seq x y z
N MET A 1 0.99 -9.42 -11.09
CA MET A 1 0.47 -8.24 -11.80
C MET A 1 -0.90 -7.93 -11.22
N LEU A 2 -1.00 -6.83 -10.46
CA LEU A 2 -1.77 -5.62 -10.84
C LEU A 2 -3.28 -5.92 -10.92
N LEU A 3 -4.17 -5.34 -10.11
CA LEU A 3 -4.32 -3.91 -9.85
C LEU A 3 -5.26 -3.63 -8.67
N LEU A 4 -4.88 -2.61 -7.89
CA LEU A 4 -5.72 -1.70 -7.13
C LEU A 4 -6.85 -1.09 -7.98
N ILE A 5 -7.90 -0.57 -7.30
CA ILE A 5 -8.73 0.65 -7.56
C ILE A 5 -10.08 0.38 -6.85
N LEU A 6 -10.45 0.98 -5.70
CA LEU A 6 -10.73 2.38 -5.35
C LEU A 6 -11.89 3.04 -6.14
N ALA A 7 -13.06 3.19 -5.52
CA ALA A 7 -13.94 4.37 -5.62
C ALA A 7 -15.18 4.12 -4.72
N VAL A 8 -15.41 4.87 -3.65
CA VAL A 8 -15.93 6.25 -3.60
C VAL A 8 -17.36 6.36 -4.14
N VAL A 9 -18.28 6.38 -3.15
CA VAL A 9 -19.46 7.26 -2.99
C VAL A 9 -19.87 8.07 -4.23
N LEU A 10 -21.12 7.89 -4.65
CA LEU A 10 -21.92 8.98 -5.19
C LEU A 10 -23.36 8.84 -4.68
N GLY A 11 -23.79 9.82 -3.89
CA GLY A 11 -25.19 10.02 -3.57
C GLY A 11 -25.93 10.69 -4.72
N SER A 12 -27.26 10.60 -4.68
CA SER A 12 -28.14 11.59 -5.28
C SER A 12 -29.50 11.50 -4.61
N SER A 13 -29.90 12.64 -4.04
CA SER A 13 -31.20 12.92 -3.43
C SER A 13 -32.36 12.88 -4.44
N THR A 14 -33.56 13.05 -3.87
CA THR A 14 -34.88 13.39 -4.44
C THR A 14 -35.80 12.19 -4.66
N ALA A 15 -37.08 12.16 -4.25
CA ALA A 15 -37.94 13.02 -3.42
C ALA A 15 -39.26 12.25 -3.13
N VAL A 16 -40.01 12.61 -2.07
CA VAL A 16 -41.50 12.85 -2.04
C VAL A 16 -42.42 11.71 -2.59
N VAL A 17 -43.49 11.17 -1.96
CA VAL A 17 -44.41 11.56 -0.87
C VAL A 17 -45.45 10.44 -0.60
N ALA A 18 -46.03 10.41 0.62
CA ALA A 18 -47.36 9.88 1.05
C ALA A 18 -47.70 8.38 0.91
N ASN A 19 -48.56 7.71 1.71
CA ASN A 19 -49.34 7.94 2.94
C ASN A 19 -50.12 6.59 3.20
N PRO A 20 -51.04 6.49 4.17
CA PRO A 20 -50.97 5.74 5.42
C PRO A 20 -51.87 4.48 5.38
N ASN A 21 -52.18 3.93 6.55
CA ASN A 21 -53.29 3.00 6.82
C ASN A 21 -52.90 1.53 6.90
N GLN A 22 -52.18 1.25 7.98
CA GLN A 22 -52.64 0.32 9.01
C GLN A 22 -54.14 -0.04 8.92
N ALA A 23 -54.40 -1.33 8.75
CA ALA A 23 -55.47 -2.06 9.41
C ALA A 23 -55.00 -3.52 9.40
N ASN A 24 -55.11 -4.35 10.42
CA ASN A 24 -55.83 -4.27 11.67
C ASN A 24 -55.25 -5.42 12.50
N GLN A 25 -54.92 -5.20 13.77
CA GLN A 25 -54.47 -6.26 14.65
C GLN A 25 -55.65 -7.10 15.16
N VAL A 26 -55.51 -8.42 15.10
CA VAL A 26 -56.31 -9.38 15.87
C VAL A 26 -55.39 -10.08 16.85
N SER A 27 -55.74 -10.01 18.13
CA SER A 27 -54.93 -10.44 19.28
C SER A 27 -54.67 -11.95 19.29
N VAL A 28 -53.40 -12.34 19.29
CA VAL A 28 -52.92 -13.72 19.44
C VAL A 28 -52.36 -13.92 20.85
N ARG A 29 -52.68 -15.08 21.42
CA ARG A 29 -52.34 -15.53 22.77
C ARG A 29 -50.89 -15.25 23.15
N GLU A 30 -50.73 -14.68 24.34
CA GLU A 30 -49.47 -14.33 24.99
C GLU A 30 -48.58 -15.57 25.15
N ILE A 31 -47.60 -15.68 24.27
CA ILE A 31 -46.46 -16.56 24.42
C ILE A 31 -45.56 -15.83 25.40
N ASN A 32 -45.36 -16.38 26.61
CA ASN A 32 -44.37 -15.84 27.54
C ASN A 32 -43.05 -15.72 26.80
N GLU A 33 -42.67 -14.48 26.54
CA GLU A 33 -41.50 -14.11 25.78
C GLU A 33 -40.28 -14.61 26.53
N TYR A 34 -39.58 -15.59 25.97
CA TYR A 34 -38.21 -15.90 26.39
C TYR A 34 -37.36 -14.70 25.96
N THR A 35 -37.26 -13.69 26.83
CA THR A 35 -36.26 -12.64 26.68
C THR A 35 -34.91 -13.32 26.93
N PRO A 36 -34.04 -13.49 25.92
CA PRO A 36 -32.67 -13.89 26.22
C PRO A 36 -32.12 -12.89 27.23
N PRO A 37 -31.40 -13.33 28.28
CA PRO A 37 -30.82 -12.39 29.23
C PRO A 37 -30.03 -11.39 28.40
N ASP A 38 -30.37 -10.11 28.54
CA ASP A 38 -29.54 -9.03 28.05
C ASP A 38 -28.17 -9.31 28.65
N VAL A 39 -27.27 -9.89 27.86
CA VAL A 39 -25.85 -9.91 28.15
C VAL A 39 -25.37 -8.48 27.92
N GLY A 40 -25.94 -7.58 28.71
CA GLY A 40 -25.76 -6.16 28.62
C GLY A 40 -24.31 -5.91 28.96
N PHE A 41 -23.56 -5.39 28.01
CA PHE A 41 -22.23 -4.84 28.25
C PHE A 41 -22.23 -3.65 29.25
N HIS A 42 -23.41 -3.31 29.80
CA HIS A 42 -23.65 -2.27 30.77
C HIS A 42 -23.87 -2.89 32.16
N SER A 43 -22.85 -2.86 33.00
CA SER A 43 -23.07 -3.07 34.44
C SER A 43 -23.78 -1.85 35.03
N PRO A 44 -24.65 -2.01 36.04
CA PRO A 44 -25.31 -0.87 36.71
C PRO A 44 -24.32 0.19 37.20
N GLY A 45 -23.13 -0.22 37.65
CA GLY A 45 -22.08 0.70 38.07
C GLY A 45 -21.46 1.49 36.90
N HIS A 46 -21.41 0.95 35.68
CA HIS A 46 -20.95 1.68 34.50
C HIS A 46 -21.96 2.78 34.11
N ILE A 47 -23.25 2.45 34.13
CA ILE A 47 -24.34 3.39 33.82
C ILE A 47 -24.34 4.53 34.85
N GLN A 48 -24.31 4.19 36.15
CA GLN A 48 -24.29 5.19 37.22
C GLN A 48 -23.11 6.16 37.09
N ARG A 49 -21.92 5.66 36.74
CA ARG A 49 -20.74 6.53 36.52
C ARG A 49 -20.95 7.50 35.36
N TRP A 50 -21.53 7.04 34.26
CA TRP A 50 -21.85 7.92 33.13
C TRP A 50 -22.87 9.00 33.52
N GLU A 51 -23.95 8.62 34.20
CA GLU A 51 -25.01 9.53 34.66
C GLU A 51 -24.51 10.58 35.65
N THR A 52 -23.51 10.24 36.48
CA THR A 52 -22.88 11.21 37.40
C THR A 52 -21.81 12.08 36.73
N SER A 53 -21.46 11.82 35.47
CA SER A 53 -20.43 12.58 34.77
C SER A 53 -20.98 13.89 34.18
N PRO A 54 -20.12 14.89 33.90
CA PRO A 54 -20.53 16.10 33.17
C PRO A 54 -21.03 15.84 31.74
N LEU A 55 -20.84 14.62 31.21
CA LEU A 55 -21.27 14.21 29.88
C LEU A 55 -22.54 13.35 29.92
N SER A 56 -23.22 13.28 31.07
CA SER A 56 -24.40 12.43 31.28
C SER A 56 -25.54 12.69 30.30
N GLU A 57 -25.71 13.93 29.86
CA GLU A 57 -26.71 14.33 28.87
C GLU A 57 -26.39 13.86 27.44
N GLN A 58 -25.20 13.30 27.22
CA GLN A 58 -24.70 12.93 25.90
C GLN A 58 -24.64 11.41 25.73
N ASN A 59 -24.71 10.95 24.49
CA ASN A 59 -24.69 9.52 24.19
C ASN A 59 -23.28 8.93 24.38
N PRO A 60 -23.09 7.96 25.31
CA PRO A 60 -21.77 7.37 25.60
C PRO A 60 -21.18 6.64 24.40
N HIS A 61 -22.01 5.97 23.61
CA HIS A 61 -21.54 5.24 22.43
C HIS A 61 -20.96 6.19 21.39
N LEU A 62 -21.56 7.38 21.21
CA LEU A 62 -21.05 8.38 20.28
C LEU A 62 -19.67 8.91 20.70
N TRP A 63 -19.47 9.14 22.00
CA TRP A 63 -18.16 9.52 22.55
C TRP A 63 -17.10 8.44 22.33
N THR A 64 -17.45 7.19 22.60
CA THR A 64 -16.52 6.07 22.38
C THR A 64 -16.16 5.91 20.91
N ALA A 65 -17.13 6.05 20.00
CA ALA A 65 -16.90 6.00 18.56
C ALA A 65 -15.98 7.14 18.11
N MET A 66 -16.24 8.37 18.57
CA MET A 66 -15.43 9.54 18.23
C MET A 66 -13.97 9.38 18.71
N LEU A 67 -13.76 8.96 19.96
CA LEU A 67 -12.43 8.73 20.52
C LEU A 67 -11.68 7.64 19.76
N LEU A 68 -12.37 6.53 19.44
CA LEU A 68 -11.78 5.46 18.64
C LEU A 68 -11.39 5.94 17.24
N THR A 69 -12.25 6.71 16.57
CA THR A 69 -11.94 7.30 15.27
C THR A 69 -10.74 8.24 15.34
N LEU A 70 -10.63 9.05 16.39
CA LEU A 70 -9.49 9.96 16.58
C LEU A 70 -8.19 9.20 16.80
N LEU A 71 -8.21 8.13 17.62
CA LEU A 71 -7.02 7.30 17.85
C LEU A 71 -6.57 6.55 16.59
N VAL A 72 -7.51 5.96 15.85
CA VAL A 72 -7.19 5.25 14.61
C VAL A 72 -6.66 6.21 13.55
N SER A 73 -7.32 7.34 13.34
CA SER A 73 -6.88 8.35 12.36
C SER A 73 -5.54 8.98 12.74
N GLY A 74 -5.33 9.31 14.02
CA GLY A 74 -4.05 9.80 14.54
C GLY A 74 -2.93 8.77 14.39
N GLY A 75 -3.20 7.49 14.68
CA GLY A 75 -2.25 6.40 14.51
C GLY A 75 -1.84 6.20 13.04
N VAL A 76 -2.80 6.24 12.12
CA VAL A 76 -2.50 6.13 10.68
C VAL A 76 -1.71 7.35 10.19
N PHE A 77 -2.12 8.56 10.57
CA PHE A 77 -1.45 9.80 10.17
C PHE A 77 0.01 9.84 10.66
N THR A 78 0.23 9.53 11.94
CA THR A 78 1.58 9.48 12.53
C THR A 78 2.46 8.40 11.88
N SER A 79 1.90 7.22 11.61
CA SER A 79 2.61 6.14 10.91
C SER A 79 3.06 6.56 9.50
N ILE A 80 2.19 7.21 8.74
CA ILE A 80 2.51 7.73 7.40
C ILE A 80 3.59 8.80 7.50
N HIS A 81 3.47 9.73 8.45
CA HIS A 81 4.43 10.83 8.63
C HIS A 81 5.84 10.32 8.99
N ILE A 82 5.94 9.35 9.91
CA ILE A 82 7.21 8.73 10.29
C ILE A 82 7.81 7.95 9.11
N ARG A 83 6.99 7.20 8.36
CA ARG A 83 7.45 6.47 7.17
C ARG A 83 7.96 7.41 6.08
N LYS A 84 7.30 8.54 5.85
CA LYS A 84 7.74 9.56 4.90
C LYS A 84 9.07 10.16 5.32
N LYS A 85 9.19 10.60 6.57
CA LYS A 85 10.44 11.14 7.11
C LYS A 85 11.59 10.12 7.07
N SER A 86 11.30 8.84 7.29
CA SER A 86 12.30 7.76 7.15
C SER A 86 12.74 7.52 5.71
N ARG A 87 11.92 7.86 4.70
CA ARG A 87 12.32 7.77 3.28
C ARG A 87 13.23 8.93 2.91
N GLU A 88 12.88 10.15 3.34
CA GLU A 88 13.71 11.34 3.18
C GLU A 88 15.06 11.20 3.91
N ALA A 89 15.08 10.58 5.10
CA ALA A 89 16.32 10.26 5.81
C ALA A 89 17.17 9.15 5.14
N LYS A 90 16.58 8.36 4.24
CA LYS A 90 17.27 7.36 3.41
C LYS A 90 17.72 7.93 2.07
N GLU A 91 17.28 9.13 1.68
CA GLU A 91 17.80 9.87 0.52
C GLU A 91 19.16 10.50 0.85
N ASN A 92 20.10 9.70 1.35
CA ASN A 92 21.50 10.10 1.44
C ASN A 92 22.10 9.99 0.02
N PRO A 93 22.75 11.03 -0.52
CA PRO A 93 23.36 10.99 -1.86
C PRO A 93 24.27 9.76 -2.07
N THR A 94 24.91 9.25 -1.02
CA THR A 94 25.73 8.03 -1.05
C THR A 94 24.92 6.75 -1.34
N ASP A 95 23.66 6.66 -0.90
CA ASP A 95 22.78 5.51 -1.17
C ASP A 95 22.22 5.55 -2.60
N GLN A 96 22.03 6.74 -3.18
CA GLN A 96 21.66 6.87 -4.59
C GLN A 96 22.81 6.47 -5.53
N LEU A 97 24.05 6.84 -5.18
CA LEU A 97 25.24 6.46 -5.94
C LEU A 97 25.47 4.95 -5.90
N SER A 98 25.31 4.32 -4.73
CA SER A 98 25.45 2.87 -4.56
C SER A 98 24.36 2.10 -5.31
N GLN A 99 23.12 2.59 -5.30
CA GLN A 99 22.02 2.01 -6.09
C GLN A 99 22.30 2.12 -7.60
N TYR A 100 22.76 3.27 -8.07
CA TYR A 100 23.09 3.47 -9.49
C TYR A 100 24.28 2.60 -9.95
N LEU A 101 25.31 2.48 -9.11
CA LEU A 101 26.44 1.57 -9.34
C LEU A 101 25.94 0.11 -9.42
N SER A 102 25.09 -0.31 -8.48
CA SER A 102 24.54 -1.67 -8.48
C SER A 102 23.69 -1.98 -9.73
N GLU A 103 22.98 -0.98 -10.26
CA GLU A 103 22.22 -1.11 -11.50
C GLU A 103 23.14 -1.29 -12.71
N LEU A 104 24.27 -0.59 -12.75
CA LEU A 104 25.28 -0.72 -13.80
C LEU A 104 25.95 -2.10 -13.77
N ILE A 105 26.32 -2.62 -12.60
CA ILE A 105 26.84 -3.99 -12.46
C ILE A 105 25.82 -5.01 -12.96
N ARG A 106 24.54 -4.85 -12.57
CA ARG A 106 23.47 -5.74 -13.05
C ARG A 106 23.25 -5.65 -14.57
N ARG A 107 23.50 -4.48 -15.16
CA ARG A 107 23.46 -4.30 -16.62
C ARG A 107 24.61 -5.03 -17.29
N GLU A 108 25.82 -4.95 -16.75
CA GLU A 108 27.00 -5.70 -17.21
C GLU A 108 26.74 -7.21 -17.16
N GLU A 109 26.24 -7.75 -16.04
CA GLU A 109 25.91 -9.18 -15.93
C GLU A 109 24.88 -9.63 -16.98
N ARG A 110 23.85 -8.82 -17.25
CA ARG A 110 22.85 -9.11 -18.28
C ARG A 110 23.45 -9.11 -19.68
N LEU A 111 24.35 -8.19 -19.96
CA LEU A 111 25.09 -8.14 -21.22
C LEU A 111 25.91 -9.42 -21.38
N THR A 112 26.69 -9.81 -20.36
CA THR A 112 27.54 -11.01 -20.40
C THR A 112 26.73 -12.29 -20.60
N LYS A 113 25.58 -12.43 -19.91
CA LYS A 113 24.68 -13.57 -20.12
C LYS A 113 24.14 -13.63 -21.54
N LYS A 114 23.75 -12.48 -22.11
CA LYS A 114 23.30 -12.43 -23.52
C LYS A 114 24.42 -12.78 -24.50
N PHE A 115 25.66 -12.41 -24.19
CA PHE A 115 26.81 -12.82 -24.99
C PHE A 115 26.98 -14.35 -24.99
N GLN A 116 26.91 -14.98 -23.82
CA GLN A 116 26.96 -16.45 -23.72
C GLN A 116 25.83 -17.12 -24.49
N GLU A 117 24.60 -16.60 -24.40
CA GLU A 117 23.46 -17.13 -25.15
C GLU A 117 23.67 -17.03 -26.66
N VAL A 118 24.17 -15.90 -27.15
CA VAL A 118 24.44 -15.67 -28.57
C VAL A 118 25.62 -16.51 -29.07
N ASP A 119 26.67 -16.70 -28.27
CA ASP A 119 27.80 -17.59 -28.58
C ASP A 119 27.34 -19.05 -28.71
N ILE A 120 26.46 -19.52 -27.82
CA ILE A 120 25.86 -20.86 -27.92
C ILE A 120 25.04 -21.00 -29.21
N LYS A 121 24.20 -20.00 -29.54
CA LYS A 121 23.38 -20.01 -30.76
C LYS A 121 24.22 -19.98 -32.04
N HIS A 122 25.36 -19.31 -32.02
CA HIS A 122 26.30 -19.32 -33.14
C HIS A 122 26.93 -20.70 -33.31
N ARG A 123 27.39 -21.31 -32.21
CA ARG A 123 27.96 -22.68 -32.23
C ARG A 123 26.94 -23.75 -32.63
N SER A 124 25.66 -23.58 -32.30
CA SER A 124 24.58 -24.50 -32.71
C SER A 124 24.12 -24.27 -34.16
N GLY A 125 24.61 -23.22 -34.83
CA GLY A 125 24.22 -22.87 -36.20
C GLY A 125 22.84 -22.20 -36.30
N GLU A 126 22.25 -21.78 -35.17
CA GLU A 126 20.95 -21.11 -35.12
C GLU A 126 20.99 -19.66 -35.63
N ILE A 127 22.17 -19.02 -35.61
CA ILE A 127 22.39 -17.67 -36.13
C ILE A 127 23.54 -17.64 -37.14
N THR A 128 23.46 -16.71 -38.08
CA THR A 128 24.51 -16.56 -39.10
C THR A 128 25.76 -15.84 -38.56
N GLU A 129 26.91 -16.07 -39.17
CA GLU A 129 28.16 -15.37 -38.87
C GLU A 129 28.02 -13.83 -38.95
N ALA A 130 27.21 -13.36 -39.90
CA ALA A 130 26.95 -11.93 -40.07
C ALA A 130 26.15 -11.34 -38.90
N ASP A 131 25.17 -12.08 -38.38
CA ASP A 131 24.35 -11.68 -37.23
C ASP A 131 25.17 -11.73 -35.94
N TYR A 132 26.02 -12.75 -35.79
CA TYR A 132 26.96 -12.87 -34.66
C TYR A 132 27.93 -11.69 -34.60
N LYS A 133 28.57 -11.35 -35.73
CA LYS A 133 29.51 -10.21 -35.81
C LYS A 133 28.83 -8.87 -35.54
N ARG A 134 27.58 -8.69 -35.98
CA ARG A 134 26.80 -7.48 -35.69
C ARG A 134 26.48 -7.38 -34.19
N PHE A 135 26.08 -8.49 -33.57
CA PHE A 135 25.83 -8.55 -32.13
C PHE A 135 27.09 -8.26 -31.33
N LEU A 136 28.23 -8.87 -31.70
CA LEU A 136 29.52 -8.70 -31.02
C LEU A 136 29.96 -7.24 -31.00
N LYS A 137 29.87 -6.54 -32.14
CA LYS A 137 30.18 -5.10 -32.20
C LYS A 137 29.29 -4.26 -31.28
N SER A 138 27.99 -4.56 -31.24
CA SER A 138 27.05 -3.85 -30.34
C SER A 138 27.29 -4.18 -28.87
N TYR A 139 27.66 -5.43 -28.57
CA TYR A 139 28.00 -5.88 -27.23
C TYR A 139 29.24 -5.15 -26.70
N GLU A 140 30.33 -5.09 -27.48
CA GLU A 140 31.56 -4.39 -27.12
C GLU A 140 31.32 -2.90 -26.85
N GLU A 141 30.54 -2.23 -27.70
CA GLU A 141 30.20 -0.83 -27.53
C GLU A 141 29.39 -0.59 -26.24
N ASN A 142 28.41 -1.44 -25.96
CA ASN A 142 27.60 -1.33 -24.74
C ASN A 142 28.39 -1.67 -23.46
N LEU A 143 29.32 -2.62 -23.54
CA LEU A 143 30.17 -3.00 -22.43
C LEU A 143 31.14 -1.86 -22.09
N SER A 144 31.83 -1.32 -23.11
CA SER A 144 32.75 -0.19 -22.94
C SER A 144 32.07 1.02 -22.29
N LYS A 145 30.88 1.41 -22.79
CA LYS A 145 30.08 2.49 -22.20
C LYS A 145 29.63 2.22 -20.76
N THR A 146 29.36 0.95 -20.42
CA THR A 146 28.95 0.57 -19.06
C THR A 146 30.15 0.63 -18.10
N GLN A 147 31.30 0.14 -18.53
CA GLN A 147 32.55 0.16 -17.74
C GLN A 147 33.09 1.58 -17.53
N GLU A 148 32.98 2.45 -18.54
CA GLU A 148 33.35 3.87 -18.42
C GLU A 148 32.53 4.56 -17.31
N LYS A 149 31.21 4.34 -17.30
CA LYS A 149 30.32 4.89 -16.26
C LYS A 149 30.60 4.33 -14.88
N ILE A 150 30.91 3.03 -14.76
CA ILE A 150 31.30 2.43 -13.48
C ILE A 150 32.57 3.09 -12.96
N ARG A 151 33.57 3.31 -13.83
CA ARG A 151 34.84 3.96 -13.47
C ARG A 151 34.64 5.42 -13.03
N GLU A 152 33.80 6.17 -13.74
CA GLU A 152 33.46 7.56 -13.40
C GLU A 152 32.85 7.66 -12.00
N ILE A 153 31.87 6.79 -11.70
CA ILE A 153 31.22 6.73 -10.38
C ILE A 153 32.20 6.32 -9.29
N GLU A 154 33.06 5.33 -9.55
CA GLU A 154 34.07 4.89 -8.59
C GLU A 154 35.06 6.01 -8.27
N GLN A 155 35.44 6.82 -9.26
CA GLN A 155 36.31 7.99 -9.06
C GLN A 155 35.63 9.08 -8.22
N ILE A 156 34.36 9.39 -8.51
CA ILE A 156 33.58 10.36 -7.74
C ILE A 156 33.47 9.90 -6.27
N SER A 157 33.21 8.61 -6.03
CA SER A 157 33.11 8.06 -4.67
C SER A 157 34.40 8.07 -3.86
N LYS A 158 35.58 8.19 -4.51
CA LYS A 158 36.89 8.25 -3.85
C LYS A 158 37.34 9.68 -3.54
N GLN A 159 36.65 10.69 -4.09
CA GLN A 159 36.98 12.11 -3.91
C GLN A 159 36.12 12.81 -2.85
N GLU A 160 35.01 12.19 -2.42
CA GLU A 160 34.22 12.56 -1.23
C GLU A 160 34.78 11.93 0.06
#